data_AF-A0A3D2MGS3-F1
#
_entry.id   AF-A0A3D2MGS3-F1
#
_cell.length_a   1.000
_cell.length_b   1.000
_cell.length_c   1.000
_cell.angle_alpha   90.00
_cell.angle_beta   90.00
_cell.angle_gamma   90.00
#
_symmetry.space_group_name_H-M   'P 1'
#
loop_
_entity.id
_entity.type
_entity.pdbx_description
1 polymer ?
#
loop_
_entity_poly.entity_id
_entity_poly.type
_entity_poly.pdbx_seq_one_letter_code
_entity_poly.pdbx_strand_id
1 'polypeptide(L)'
;FHSADVFRITDANPRQAHDLYNRIEVVAIITIPADFTQRVESHQSAPIDVTVNNLNLDFTNDIRRSVPDAITQFYQAQGSSSAIKVTMGEHDLRQRDVQLFEYSVIPTLVLLLTISGLVNGGLTTAREWESRTVKEL
;
A
#
# COMPACT_ATOMS: atom_id res chain seq x y z
N PHE A 1 14.84 13.92 8.57
CA PHE A 1 13.95 12.87 8.07
C PHE A 1 12.79 12.72 9.04
N HIS A 2 11.57 12.73 8.54
CA HIS A 2 10.35 12.46 9.33
C HIS A 2 9.78 11.12 8.86
N SER A 3 9.23 10.31 9.78
CA SER A 3 8.57 9.04 9.45
C SER A 3 7.08 9.26 9.28
N ALA A 4 6.52 8.85 8.14
CA ALA A 4 5.08 8.85 7.87
C ALA A 4 4.68 7.45 7.44
N ASP A 5 4.41 6.60 8.43
CA ASP A 5 4.08 5.18 8.26
C ASP A 5 5.13 4.44 7.39
N VAL A 6 4.79 4.11 6.16
CA VAL A 6 5.67 3.41 5.20
C VAL A 6 6.62 4.36 4.43
N PHE A 7 6.54 5.67 4.63
CA PHE A 7 7.36 6.67 3.94
C PHE A 7 8.37 7.38 4.85
N ARG A 8 9.49 7.77 4.25
CA ARG A 8 10.47 8.68 4.85
C ARG A 8 10.43 10.02 4.14
N ILE A 9 10.08 11.07 4.88
CA ILE A 9 9.99 12.44 4.39
C ILE A 9 11.31 13.15 4.65
N THR A 10 11.77 13.94 3.68
CA THR A 10 12.92 14.84 3.84
C THR A 10 12.55 16.23 3.38
N ASP A 11 12.96 17.22 4.17
CA ASP A 11 12.83 18.63 3.80
C ASP A 11 13.95 18.98 2.82
N ALA A 12 13.61 19.70 1.75
CA ALA A 12 14.56 20.13 0.73
C ALA A 12 14.10 21.46 0.12
N ASN A 13 15.04 22.29 -0.32
CA ASN A 13 14.70 23.43 -1.17
C ASN A 13 14.34 22.97 -2.59
N PRO A 14 13.73 23.82 -3.44
CA PRO A 14 13.28 23.40 -4.77
C PRO A 14 14.37 22.78 -5.65
N ARG A 15 15.60 23.31 -5.62
CA ARG A 15 16.70 22.76 -6.44
C ARG A 15 17.13 21.39 -5.91
N GLN A 16 17.34 21.28 -4.60
CA GLN A 16 17.70 20.02 -3.95
C GLN A 16 16.64 18.95 -4.17
N ALA A 17 15.35 19.30 -4.08
CA ALA A 17 14.26 18.36 -4.31
C ALA A 17 14.29 17.79 -5.74
N HIS A 18 14.52 18.64 -6.75
CA HIS A 18 14.64 18.19 -8.13
C HIS A 18 15.90 17.35 -8.35
N ASP A 19 17.02 17.70 -7.73
CA ASP A 19 18.25 16.90 -7.83
C ASP A 19 18.07 15.50 -7.24
N LEU A 20 17.44 15.39 -6.05
CA LEU A 20 17.12 14.11 -5.41
C LEU A 20 16.14 13.29 -6.26
N TYR A 21 15.15 13.94 -6.85
CA TYR A 21 14.15 13.30 -7.70
C TYR A 21 14.76 12.77 -9.00
N ASN A 22 15.62 13.55 -9.65
CA ASN A 22 16.33 13.14 -10.87
C ASN A 22 17.31 11.99 -10.63
N ARG A 23 17.88 11.91 -9.42
CA ARG A 23 18.75 10.80 -8.99
C ARG A 23 17.98 9.58 -8.48
N ILE A 24 16.65 9.63 -8.47
CA ILE A 24 15.78 8.55 -7.96
C ILE A 24 16.04 8.26 -6.47
N GLU A 25 16.50 9.27 -5.73
CA GLU A 25 16.67 9.19 -4.27
C GLU A 25 15.35 9.49 -3.54
N VAL A 26 14.41 10.15 -4.22
CA VAL A 26 13.02 10.35 -3.78
C VAL A 26 12.05 10.00 -4.91
N VAL A 27 10.88 9.49 -4.54
CA VAL A 27 9.83 9.06 -5.49
C VAL A 27 8.75 10.12 -5.74
N ALA A 28 8.70 11.16 -4.91
CA ALA A 28 7.82 12.31 -5.08
C ALA A 28 8.39 13.59 -4.47
N ILE A 29 7.91 14.73 -4.97
CA ILE A 29 8.12 16.06 -4.43
C ILE A 29 6.74 16.62 -4.06
N ILE A 30 6.57 17.02 -2.80
CA ILE A 30 5.38 17.73 -2.32
C ILE A 30 5.80 19.18 -2.11
N THR A 31 5.19 20.10 -2.85
CA THR A 31 5.48 21.54 -2.74
C THR A 31 4.40 22.22 -1.92
N ILE A 32 4.80 22.72 -0.75
CA ILE A 32 3.96 23.56 0.10
C ILE A 32 4.27 25.02 -0.26
N PRO A 33 3.30 25.81 -0.75
CA PRO A 33 3.56 27.19 -1.14
C PRO A 33 3.84 28.07 0.10
N ALA A 34 4.63 29.13 -0.08
CA ALA A 34 5.07 29.98 1.03
C ALA A 34 3.91 30.70 1.76
N ASP A 35 2.79 30.91 1.06
CA ASP A 35 1.57 31.54 1.59
C ASP A 35 0.54 30.52 2.11
N PHE A 36 0.91 29.23 2.21
CA PHE A 36 0.01 28.15 2.64
C PHE A 36 -0.67 28.46 3.98
N THR A 37 0.11 28.77 5.02
CA THR A 37 -0.42 29.07 6.36
C THR A 37 -1.40 30.23 6.34
N GLN A 38 -1.06 31.32 5.66
CA GLN A 38 -1.92 32.49 5.53
C GLN A 38 -3.25 32.12 4.85
N ARG A 39 -3.22 31.34 3.78
CA ARG A 39 -4.43 30.90 3.07
C ARG A 39 -5.30 30.01 3.94
N VAL A 40 -4.70 29.06 4.68
CA VAL A 40 -5.43 28.17 5.59
C VAL A 40 -6.10 28.98 6.71
N GLU A 41 -5.37 29.88 7.37
CA GLU A 41 -5.92 30.76 8.42
C GLU A 41 -7.02 31.69 7.88
N SER A 42 -6.88 32.15 6.63
CA SER A 42 -7.86 32.99 5.94
C SER A 42 -9.04 32.20 5.35
N HIS A 43 -9.12 30.88 5.59
CA HIS A 43 -10.16 30.00 5.07
C HIS A 43 -10.22 29.99 3.52
N GLN A 44 -9.08 30.20 2.87
CA GLN A 44 -8.92 30.19 1.42
C GLN A 44 -8.37 28.86 0.94
N SER A 45 -8.62 28.54 -0.34
CA SER A 45 -8.03 27.36 -0.98
C SER A 45 -6.50 27.50 -1.04
N ALA A 46 -5.81 26.51 -0.49
CA ALA A 46 -4.35 26.40 -0.44
C ALA A 46 -3.90 25.14 -1.20
N PRO A 47 -3.83 25.18 -2.54
CA PRO A 47 -3.43 24.01 -3.32
C PRO A 47 -1.98 23.64 -3.00
N ILE A 48 -1.73 22.33 -2.89
CA ILE A 48 -0.38 21.77 -2.81
C ILE A 48 -0.10 21.00 -4.10
N ASP A 49 1.11 21.16 -4.63
CA ASP A 49 1.53 20.47 -5.84
C ASP A 49 2.29 19.20 -5.48
N VAL A 50 1.93 18.09 -6.12
CA VAL A 50 2.61 16.81 -5.95
C VAL A 50 3.15 16.36 -7.30
N THR A 51 4.47 16.26 -7.39
CA THR A 51 5.17 15.67 -8.53
C THR A 51 5.57 14.26 -8.16
N VAL A 52 5.19 13.26 -8.95
CA VAL A 52 5.45 11.83 -8.67
C VAL A 52 6.20 11.19 -9.82
N ASN A 53 7.21 10.39 -9.48
CA ASN A 53 7.89 9.55 -10.44
C ASN A 53 7.06 8.28 -10.66
N ASN A 54 6.46 8.16 -11.84
CA ASN A 54 5.55 7.07 -12.17
C ASN A 54 6.24 5.79 -12.67
N LEU A 55 7.56 5.67 -12.54
CA LEU A 55 8.29 4.45 -12.90
C LEU A 55 7.83 3.23 -12.10
N ASN A 56 7.41 3.42 -10.84
CA ASN A 56 6.83 2.36 -10.02
C ASN A 56 5.35 2.68 -9.76
N LEU A 57 4.47 1.85 -10.30
CA LEU A 57 3.02 1.99 -10.15
C LEU A 57 2.57 1.90 -8.70
N ASP A 58 3.22 1.05 -7.90
CA ASP A 58 2.89 0.83 -6.49
C ASP A 58 3.13 2.10 -5.67
N PHE A 59 4.35 2.64 -5.73
CA PHE A 59 4.67 3.92 -5.09
C PHE A 59 3.78 5.06 -5.58
N THR A 60 3.44 5.08 -6.86
CA THR A 60 2.55 6.10 -7.41
C THR A 60 1.15 6.01 -6.79
N ASN A 61 0.62 4.81 -6.64
CA ASN A 61 -0.69 4.59 -6.04
C ASN A 61 -0.68 4.92 -4.54
N ASP A 62 0.38 4.53 -3.83
CA ASP A 62 0.51 4.84 -2.41
C ASP A 62 0.60 6.35 -2.16
N ILE A 63 1.34 7.11 -2.97
CA ILE A 63 1.39 8.57 -2.88
C ILE A 63 0.03 9.19 -3.21
N ARG A 64 -0.64 8.71 -4.26
CA ARG A 64 -1.98 9.19 -4.65
C ARG A 64 -3.04 8.93 -3.59
N ARG A 65 -2.86 7.92 -2.74
CA ARG A 65 -3.75 7.60 -1.62
C ARG A 65 -3.37 8.35 -0.36
N SER A 66 -2.09 8.36 0.00
CA SER A 66 -1.59 8.93 1.26
C SER A 66 -1.63 10.45 1.31
N VAL A 67 -1.38 11.16 0.19
CA VAL A 67 -1.39 12.64 0.23
C VAL A 67 -2.79 13.20 0.52
N PRO A 68 -3.87 12.78 -0.19
CA PRO A 68 -5.22 13.21 0.16
C PRO A 68 -5.63 12.82 1.59
N ASP A 69 -5.20 11.66 2.07
CA ASP A 69 -5.46 11.23 3.45
C ASP A 69 -4.76 12.15 4.46
N ALA A 70 -3.49 12.48 4.26
CA ALA A 70 -2.76 13.43 5.09
C ALA A 70 -3.38 14.83 5.12
N ILE A 71 -3.91 15.31 3.98
CA ILE A 71 -4.67 16.58 3.92
C ILE A 71 -5.94 16.48 4.77
N THR A 72 -6.65 15.36 4.67
CA THR A 72 -7.89 15.08 5.42
C THR A 72 -7.61 15.08 6.93
N GLN A 73 -6.54 14.39 7.35
CA GLN A 73 -6.06 14.36 8.73
C GLN A 73 -5.63 15.75 9.23
N PHE A 74 -4.95 16.55 8.40
CA PHE A 74 -4.54 17.93 8.75
C PHE A 74 -5.75 18.82 9.08
N TYR A 75 -6.81 18.77 8.28
CA TYR A 75 -8.03 19.54 8.57
C TYR A 75 -8.83 18.97 9.74
N GLN A 76 -8.87 17.65 9.92
CA GLN A 76 -9.48 17.04 11.09
C GLN A 76 -8.78 17.49 12.39
N ALA A 77 -7.44 17.53 12.40
CA ALA A 77 -6.63 17.91 13.57
C ALA A 77 -6.84 19.37 14.00
N GLN A 78 -7.27 20.25 13.10
CA GLN A 78 -7.64 21.64 13.41
C GLN A 78 -8.98 21.76 14.17
N GLY A 79 -9.79 20.70 14.21
CA GLY A 79 -11.06 20.65 14.93
C GLY A 79 -11.99 21.80 14.55
N SER A 80 -12.50 22.53 15.55
CA SER A 80 -13.43 23.66 15.37
C SER A 80 -12.81 24.86 14.63
N SER A 81 -11.50 24.95 14.56
CA SER A 81 -10.78 26.02 13.84
C SER A 81 -10.64 25.73 12.34
N SER A 82 -10.96 24.51 11.91
CA SER A 82 -10.90 24.15 10.50
C SER A 82 -12.02 24.83 9.70
N ALA A 83 -11.66 25.44 8.57
CA ALA A 83 -12.61 25.90 7.56
C ALA A 83 -13.46 24.75 6.97
N ILE A 84 -12.91 23.53 6.99
CA ILE A 84 -13.53 22.32 6.44
C ILE A 84 -13.77 21.35 7.59
N LYS A 85 -15.03 21.09 7.92
CA LYS A 85 -15.39 20.07 8.91
C LYS A 85 -15.26 18.68 8.31
N VAL A 86 -14.18 18.00 8.67
CA VAL A 86 -13.89 16.63 8.27
C VAL A 86 -14.13 15.71 9.46
N THR A 87 -15.01 14.73 9.30
CA THR A 87 -15.18 13.63 10.26
C THR A 87 -14.73 12.35 9.58
N MET A 88 -13.72 11.69 10.13
CA MET A 88 -13.23 10.41 9.64
C MET A 88 -14.01 9.28 10.32
N GLY A 89 -14.62 8.41 9.52
CA GLY A 89 -15.30 7.20 9.99
C GLY A 89 -14.62 5.98 9.41
N GLU A 90 -13.59 5.49 10.08
CA GLU A 90 -12.94 4.24 9.69
C GLU A 90 -13.65 3.05 10.29
N HIS A 91 -13.82 2.01 9.48
CA HIS A 91 -14.33 0.73 9.95
C HIS A 91 -13.55 -0.39 9.27
N ASP A 92 -12.83 -1.16 10.08
CA ASP A 92 -12.11 -2.32 9.58
C ASP A 92 -13.11 -3.37 9.09
N LEU A 93 -12.93 -3.81 7.84
CA LEU A 93 -13.73 -4.89 7.27
C LEU A 93 -13.49 -6.23 7.96
N ARG A 94 -12.39 -6.35 8.71
CA ARG A 94 -12.02 -7.53 9.48
C ARG A 94 -11.56 -7.08 10.87
N GLN A 95 -12.04 -7.78 11.90
CA GLN A 95 -11.61 -7.54 13.28
C GLN A 95 -10.16 -7.99 13.56
N ARG A 96 -9.53 -8.68 12.62
CA ARG A 96 -8.17 -9.21 12.76
C ARG A 96 -7.45 -9.16 11.41
N ASP A 97 -6.24 -8.63 11.45
CA ASP A 97 -5.30 -8.64 10.35
C ASP A 97 -4.88 -10.07 10.00
N VAL A 98 -4.83 -10.35 8.69
CA VAL A 98 -4.23 -11.58 8.20
C VAL A 98 -2.74 -11.33 8.10
N GLN A 99 -1.96 -12.08 8.88
CA GLN A 99 -0.51 -11.94 8.82
C GLN A 99 0.00 -12.42 7.45
N LEU A 100 0.99 -11.73 6.90
CA LEU A 100 1.60 -12.10 5.61
C LEU A 100 2.06 -13.56 5.59
N PHE A 101 2.57 -14.04 6.71
CA PHE A 101 2.96 -15.44 6.89
C PHE A 101 1.77 -16.39 6.70
N GLU A 102 0.67 -16.18 7.41
CA GLU A 102 -0.55 -16.99 7.29
C GLU A 102 -1.11 -16.94 5.86
N TYR A 103 -1.15 -15.74 5.27
CA TYR A 103 -1.64 -15.51 3.91
C TYR A 103 -0.83 -16.27 2.86
N SER A 104 0.48 -16.41 3.04
CA SER A 104 1.37 -16.99 2.03
C SER A 104 1.60 -18.49 2.24
N VAL A 105 1.79 -18.92 3.48
CA VAL A 105 2.21 -20.29 3.80
C VAL A 105 1.05 -21.27 3.69
N ILE A 106 -0.15 -20.90 4.17
CA ILE A 106 -1.30 -21.82 4.16
C ILE A 106 -1.68 -22.23 2.73
N PRO A 107 -1.85 -21.31 1.75
CA PRO A 107 -2.14 -21.72 0.37
C PRO A 107 -1.02 -22.55 -0.25
N THR A 108 0.24 -22.24 0.07
CA THR A 108 1.40 -23.00 -0.42
C THR A 108 1.38 -24.44 0.10
N LEU A 109 1.10 -24.64 1.38
CA LEU A 109 0.97 -25.99 1.95
C LEU A 109 -0.19 -26.76 1.33
N VAL A 110 -1.36 -26.12 1.14
CA VAL A 110 -2.52 -26.73 0.49
C VAL A 110 -2.16 -27.16 -0.95
N LEU A 111 -1.47 -26.30 -1.70
CA LEU A 111 -1.01 -26.61 -3.05
C LEU A 111 -0.07 -27.81 -3.07
N LEU A 112 0.94 -27.82 -2.19
CA LEU A 112 1.91 -28.92 -2.08
C LEU A 112 1.25 -30.25 -1.72
N LEU A 113 0.32 -30.25 -0.77
CA LEU A 113 -0.42 -31.44 -0.37
C LEU A 113 -1.30 -31.95 -1.52
N THR A 114 -1.97 -31.04 -2.24
CA THR A 114 -2.83 -31.39 -3.37
C THR A 114 -2.01 -32.01 -4.51
N ILE A 115 -0.90 -31.38 -4.91
CA ILE A 115 -0.02 -31.90 -5.96
C ILE A 115 0.57 -33.25 -5.53
N SER A 116 1.03 -33.37 -4.29
CA SER A 116 1.59 -34.62 -3.77
C SER A 116 0.54 -35.74 -3.77
N GLY A 117 -0.69 -35.43 -3.35
CA GLY A 117 -1.80 -36.39 -3.39
C GLY A 117 -2.12 -36.86 -4.80
N LEU A 118 -2.20 -35.92 -5.76
CA LEU A 118 -2.46 -36.23 -7.16
C LEU A 118 -1.36 -37.11 -7.77
N VAL A 119 -0.09 -36.75 -7.56
CA VAL A 119 1.04 -37.49 -8.12
C VAL A 119 1.14 -38.90 -7.51
N ASN A 120 1.06 -39.01 -6.19
CA ASN A 120 1.16 -40.31 -5.52
C ASN A 120 -0.05 -41.19 -5.81
N GLY A 121 -1.26 -40.62 -5.82
CA GLY A 121 -2.49 -41.32 -6.18
C GLY A 121 -2.43 -41.83 -7.61
N GLY A 122 -2.10 -40.96 -8.57
CA GLY A 122 -1.97 -41.34 -9.98
C GLY A 122 -0.91 -42.42 -10.22
N LEU A 123 0.26 -42.31 -9.59
CA LEU A 123 1.33 -43.31 -9.71
C LEU A 123 0.90 -44.66 -9.10
N THR A 124 0.22 -44.65 -7.96
CA THR A 124 -0.27 -45.87 -7.31
C THR A 124 -1.34 -46.54 -8.17
N THR A 125 -2.31 -45.77 -8.68
CA THR A 125 -3.34 -46.29 -9.59
C THR A 125 -2.73 -46.87 -10.87
N ALA A 126 -1.75 -46.18 -11.48
CA ALA A 126 -1.06 -46.68 -12.66
C ALA A 126 -0.31 -47.99 -12.39
N ARG A 127 0.36 -48.10 -11.23
CA ARG A 127 1.04 -49.33 -10.82
C ARG A 127 0.06 -50.48 -10.63
N GLU A 128 -1.02 -50.27 -9.89
CA GLU A 128 -2.05 -51.30 -9.68
C GLU A 128 -2.64 -51.79 -11.00
N TRP A 129 -2.82 -50.88 -11.96
CA TRP A 129 -3.28 -51.21 -13.30
C TRP A 129 -2.25 -52.08 -14.05
N GLU A 130 -0.97 -51.69 -14.06
CA GLU A 130 0.11 -52.46 -14.69
C GLU A 130 0.30 -53.85 -14.07
N SER A 131 0.22 -53.96 -12.75
CA SER A 131 0.31 -55.23 -12.02
C SER A 131 -0.95 -56.08 -12.11
N ARG A 132 -2.02 -55.58 -12.76
CA ARG A 132 -3.34 -56.24 -12.87
C ARG A 132 -3.93 -56.60 -11.50
N THR A 133 -3.68 -55.78 -10.51
CA THR A 133 -4.18 -55.95 -9.13
C THR A 133 -5.40 -55.10 -8.83
N VAL A 134 -5.79 -54.20 -9.74
CA VAL A 134 -7.09 -53.50 -9.71
C VAL A 134 -8.22 -54.52 -9.69
N LYS A 135 -9.16 -54.35 -8.75
CA LYS A 135 -10.39 -55.16 -8.64
C LYS A 135 -11.59 -54.28 -8.92
N GLU A 136 -12.56 -54.81 -9.66
CA GLU A 136 -13.87 -54.19 -9.79
C GLU A 136 -14.58 -54.22 -8.43
N LEU A 137 -15.28 -53.13 -8.09
CA LEU A 137 -16.06 -53.00 -6.85
C LEU A 137 -17.35 -53.81 -6.92
#